data_AF-A0A6B3H3Y6-F1
#
_entry.id   AF-A0A6B3H3Y6-F1
#
_cell.length_a   1.000
_cell.length_b   1.000
_cell.length_c   1.000
_cell.angle_alpha   90.00
_cell.angle_beta   90.00
_cell.angle_gamma   90.00
#
_symmetry.space_group_name_H-M   'P 1'
#
loop_
_entity.id
_entity.type
_entity.pdbx_description
1 polymer ?
#
loop_
_entity_poly.entity_id
_entity_poly.type
_entity_poly.pdbx_seq_one_letter_code
_entity_poly.pdbx_strand_id
1 'polypeptide(L)'
;MSGPAGERPAHALVADLERKLGDPAAESGPFSFAEIVAHEENDSLPPGAVELLRSWGFSGYLVPEDFGGRLRNLEDLFLLTRTL
;
A
#
# COMPACT_ATOMS: atom_id res chain seq x y z
N MET A 1 -3.71 -9.08 31.35
CA MET A 1 -3.57 -10.39 30.66
C MET A 1 -3.41 -10.10 29.18
N SER A 2 -2.16 -10.00 28.70
CA SER A 2 -1.90 -9.87 27.26
C SER A 2 -2.14 -11.23 26.62
N GLY A 3 -3.16 -11.33 25.77
CA GLY A 3 -3.34 -12.49 24.90
C GLY A 3 -2.11 -12.65 23.98
N PRO A 4 -1.88 -13.84 23.41
CA PRO A 4 -0.79 -14.02 22.45
C PRO A 4 -0.94 -12.95 21.36
N ALA A 5 0.19 -12.36 20.93
CA ALA A 5 0.24 -11.44 19.81
C ALA A 5 -0.13 -12.20 18.53
N GLY A 6 -1.41 -12.54 18.38
CA GLY A 6 -1.98 -13.11 17.18
C GLY A 6 -1.83 -12.07 16.09
N GLU A 7 -1.28 -12.50 14.96
CA GLU A 7 -1.15 -11.71 13.76
C GLU A 7 -2.51 -11.06 13.45
N ARG A 8 -2.60 -9.73 13.57
CA ARG A 8 -3.87 -9.04 13.29
C ARG A 8 -4.03 -8.99 11.77
N PRO A 9 -5.21 -9.32 11.21
CA PRO A 9 -5.43 -9.34 9.77
C PRO A 9 -5.01 -8.05 9.06
N ALA A 10 -5.24 -6.89 9.67
CA ALA A 10 -4.87 -5.60 9.11
C ALA A 10 -3.33 -5.41 9.02
N HIS A 11 -2.57 -5.91 10.00
CA HIS A 11 -1.10 -5.87 9.95
C HIS A 11 -0.54 -6.81 8.88
N ALA A 12 -1.11 -8.01 8.72
CA ALA A 12 -0.70 -8.93 7.66
C ALA A 12 -0.99 -8.36 6.26
N LEU A 13 -2.14 -7.70 6.10
CA LEU A 13 -2.53 -6.99 4.88
C LEU A 13 -1.54 -5.88 4.52
N VAL A 14 -1.15 -5.06 5.50
CA VAL A 14 -0.19 -3.97 5.31
C VAL A 14 1.20 -4.51 5.01
N ALA A 15 1.64 -5.56 5.72
CA ALA A 15 2.92 -6.21 5.45
C ALA A 15 2.99 -6.79 4.02
N ASP A 16 1.86 -7.21 3.46
CA ASP A 16 1.80 -7.61 2.05
C ASP A 16 1.98 -6.44 1.09
N LEU A 17 1.33 -5.31 1.35
CA LEU A 17 1.53 -4.09 0.57
C LEU A 17 2.98 -3.60 0.68
N GLU A 18 3.56 -3.53 1.88
CA GLU A 18 4.95 -3.09 2.11
C GLU A 18 5.95 -3.92 1.31
N ARG A 19 5.77 -5.25 1.26
CA ARG A 19 6.60 -6.12 0.41
C ARG A 19 6.49 -5.79 -1.08
N LYS A 20 5.36 -5.27 -1.54
CA LYS A 20 5.18 -4.85 -2.94
C LYS A 20 5.76 -3.47 -3.20
N LEU A 21 5.64 -2.54 -2.27
CA LEU A 21 6.25 -1.21 -2.38
C LEU A 21 7.78 -1.28 -2.40
N GLY A 22 8.35 -2.23 -1.65
CA GLY A 22 9.79 -2.46 -1.61
C GLY A 22 10.49 -1.54 -0.60
N ASP A 23 11.81 -1.41 -0.76
CA ASP A 23 12.63 -0.53 0.08
C ASP A 23 12.67 0.88 -0.52
N PRO A 24 12.19 1.93 0.16
CA PRO A 24 12.23 3.29 -0.35
C PRO A 24 13.67 3.84 -0.49
N ALA A 25 14.64 3.26 0.21
CA ALA A 25 16.06 3.63 0.11
C ALA A 25 16.81 2.86 -0.98
N ALA A 26 16.15 1.97 -1.73
CA ALA A 26 16.74 1.30 -2.88
C ALA A 26 17.15 2.31 -3.96
N GLU A 27 18.17 1.97 -4.74
CA GLU A 27 18.68 2.83 -5.82
C GLU A 27 17.66 3.07 -6.95
N SER A 28 16.65 2.19 -7.08
CA SER A 28 15.59 2.31 -8.07
C SER A 28 14.32 1.59 -7.61
N GLY A 29 13.21 1.92 -8.26
CA GLY A 29 11.90 1.29 -8.06
C GLY A 29 10.79 2.32 -7.98
N PRO A 30 9.53 1.93 -8.27
CA PRO A 30 8.42 2.89 -8.43
C PRO A 30 8.11 3.71 -7.17
N PHE A 31 8.53 3.25 -6.00
CA PHE A 31 8.37 3.93 -4.71
C PHE A 31 9.72 4.21 -4.01
N SER A 32 10.84 4.14 -4.74
CA SER A 32 12.14 4.60 -4.23
C SER A 32 12.15 6.14 -4.14
N PHE A 33 12.85 6.68 -3.14
CA PHE A 33 12.96 8.13 -2.99
C PHE A 33 13.61 8.80 -4.20
N ALA A 34 14.60 8.15 -4.81
CA ALA A 34 15.28 8.66 -6.00
C ALA A 34 14.33 8.83 -7.19
N GLU A 35 13.50 7.82 -7.48
CA GLU A 35 12.51 7.87 -8.57
C GLU A 35 11.39 8.88 -8.28
N ILE A 36 10.89 8.94 -7.05
CA ILE A 36 9.85 9.91 -6.66
C ILE A 36 10.34 11.33 -6.92
N VAL A 37 11.54 11.69 -6.42
CA VAL A 37 12.10 13.04 -6.61
C VAL A 37 12.30 13.35 -8.09
N ALA A 38 12.89 12.43 -8.86
CA ALA A 38 13.16 12.63 -10.29
C ALA A 38 11.87 12.88 -11.12
N HIS A 39 10.76 12.27 -10.72
CA HIS A 39 9.50 12.38 -11.44
C HIS A 39 8.61 13.53 -10.94
N GLU A 40 8.66 13.84 -9.64
CA GLU A 40 7.95 14.98 -9.04
C GLU A 40 8.44 16.31 -9.66
N GLU A 41 9.74 16.47 -9.89
CA GLU A 41 10.32 17.65 -10.55
C GLU A 41 9.75 17.92 -11.96
N ASN A 42 9.13 16.91 -12.57
CA ASN A 42 8.55 16.96 -13.91
C ASN A 42 7.01 16.85 -13.91
N ASP A 43 6.35 17.11 -12.76
CA ASP A 43 4.89 16.96 -12.58
C ASP A 43 4.38 15.56 -13.00
N SER A 44 5.20 14.54 -12.78
CA SER A 44 4.94 13.16 -13.21
C SER A 44 5.01 12.19 -12.05
N LEU A 45 4.38 11.03 -12.21
CA LEU A 45 4.51 9.92 -11.27
C LEU A 45 5.60 8.97 -11.74
N PRO A 46 6.30 8.29 -10.81
CA PRO A 46 7.23 7.22 -11.17
C PRO A 46 6.55 6.16 -12.05
N PRO A 47 7.19 5.74 -13.15
CA PRO A 47 6.67 4.70 -14.02
C PRO A 47 6.34 3.42 -13.24
N GLY A 48 5.13 2.90 -13.44
CA GLY A 48 4.69 1.66 -12.82
C GLY A 48 4.18 1.78 -11.38
N ALA A 49 4.25 2.96 -10.73
CA ALA A 49 3.71 3.12 -9.38
C ALA A 49 2.20 2.89 -9.34
N VAL A 50 1.47 3.46 -10.31
CA VAL A 50 0.01 3.29 -10.44
C VAL A 50 -0.35 1.85 -10.80
N GLU A 51 0.37 1.25 -11.74
CA GLU A 51 0.18 -0.14 -12.16
C GLU A 51 0.44 -1.11 -11.02
N LEU A 52 1.44 -0.85 -10.19
CA LEU A 52 1.75 -1.65 -9.01
C LEU A 52 0.58 -1.65 -8.04
N LEU A 53 0.07 -0.49 -7.64
CA LEU A 53 -1.08 -0.38 -6.73
C LEU A 53 -2.36 -0.97 -7.34
N ARG A 54 -2.57 -0.76 -8.64
CA ARG A 54 -3.70 -1.35 -9.38
C ARG A 54 -3.61 -2.88 -9.40
N SER A 55 -2.44 -3.43 -9.69
CA SER A 55 -2.21 -4.88 -9.76
C SER A 55 -2.33 -5.55 -8.39
N TRP A 56 -1.90 -4.86 -7.32
CA TRP A 56 -2.10 -5.31 -5.95
C TRP A 56 -3.58 -5.28 -5.53
N GLY A 57 -4.36 -4.34 -6.09
CA GLY A 57 -5.79 -4.23 -5.89
C GLY A 57 -6.21 -3.23 -4.81
N PHE A 58 -5.42 -2.16 -4.61
CA PHE A 58 -5.65 -1.16 -3.57
C PHE A 58 -7.06 -0.57 -3.60
N SER A 59 -7.57 -0.27 -4.80
CA SER A 59 -8.91 0.30 -4.98
C SER A 59 -10.04 -0.59 -4.43
N GLY A 60 -9.83 -1.90 -4.33
CA GLY A 60 -10.80 -2.81 -3.70
C GLY A 60 -11.03 -2.51 -2.23
N TYR A 61 -10.03 -1.98 -1.53
CA TYR A 61 -10.14 -1.58 -0.12
C TYR A 61 -10.76 -0.19 0.08
N LEU A 62 -11.16 0.48 -1.00
CA LEU A 62 -11.93 1.73 -0.95
C LEU A 62 -13.44 1.49 -1.03
N VAL A 63 -13.87 0.24 -1.26
CA VAL A 63 -15.26 -0.15 -1.48
C VAL A 63 -15.68 -1.19 -0.42
N PRO A 64 -16.81 -1.00 0.29
CA PRO A 64 -17.35 -2.01 1.21
C PRO A 64 -17.61 -3.36 0.53
N GLU A 65 -17.51 -4.45 1.29
CA GLU A 65 -17.80 -5.81 0.79
C GLU A 65 -19.22 -5.93 0.22
N ASP A 66 -20.21 -5.26 0.81
CA ASP A 66 -21.60 -5.22 0.33
C ASP A 66 -21.76 -4.64 -1.09
N PHE A 67 -20.76 -3.91 -1.58
CA PHE A 67 -20.70 -3.36 -2.94
C PHE A 67 -19.65 -4.05 -3.83
N GLY A 68 -19.16 -5.21 -3.42
CA GLY A 68 -18.19 -6.00 -4.19
C GLY A 68 -16.73 -5.58 -4.00
N GLY A 69 -16.44 -4.76 -2.98
CA GLY A 69 -15.07 -4.44 -2.59
C GLY A 69 -14.51 -5.39 -1.53
N ARG A 70 -13.50 -4.91 -0.78
CA ARG A 70 -12.77 -5.64 0.26
C ARG A 70 -12.68 -4.88 1.58
N LEU A 71 -13.32 -3.70 1.69
CA LEU A 71 -13.30 -2.90 2.91
C LEU A 71 -14.21 -3.52 3.97
N ARG A 72 -13.60 -4.06 5.04
CA ARG A 72 -14.28 -4.71 6.17
C ARG A 72 -14.44 -3.80 7.38
N ASN A 73 -13.45 -2.94 7.60
CA ASN A 73 -13.39 -2.02 8.73
C ASN A 73 -12.44 -0.85 8.40
N LEU A 74 -12.49 0.21 9.22
CA LEU A 74 -11.64 1.38 9.02
C LEU A 74 -10.16 1.16 9.38
N GLU A 75 -9.82 0.14 10.18
CA GLU A 75 -8.43 -0.18 10.53
C GLU A 75 -7.66 -0.64 9.28
N ASP A 76 -8.26 -1.50 8.44
CA ASP A 76 -7.69 -1.95 7.16
C ASP A 76 -7.38 -0.74 6.26
N LEU A 77 -8.36 0.14 6.05
CA LEU A 77 -8.18 1.33 5.21
C LEU A 77 -7.13 2.28 5.79
N PHE A 78 -7.22 2.60 7.08
CA PHE A 78 -6.31 3.52 7.74
C PHE A 78 -4.86 3.06 7.63
N LEU A 79 -4.58 1.79 7.93
CA LEU A 79 -3.21 1.29 7.88
C LEU A 79 -2.68 1.22 6.44
N LEU A 80 -3.51 0.87 5.47
CA LEU A 80 -3.11 0.90 4.06
C LEU A 80 -2.76 2.31 3.59
N THR A 81 -3.60 3.31 3.92
CA THR A 81 -3.34 4.72 3.54
C THR A 81 -2.18 5.35 4.29
N ARG A 82 -1.78 4.80 5.44
CA ARG A 82 -0.62 5.29 6.22
C ARG A 82 0.71 4.85 5.61
N THR A 83 0.70 3.72 4.90
CA THR A 83 1.89 3.09 4.33
C THR A 83 2.21 3.61 2.93
N LEU A 84 1.22 4.17 2.23
CA LEU A 84 1.39 4.90 0.97
C LEU A 84 1.73 6.37 1.22
#